data_AF-A0A5K0V7B9-F1
#
_entry.id   AF-A0A5K0V7B9-F1
#
_cell.length_a   1.000
_cell.length_b   1.000
_cell.length_c   1.000
_cell.angle_alpha   90.00
_cell.angle_beta   90.00
_cell.angle_gamma   90.00
#
_symmetry.space_group_name_H-M   'P 1'
#
loop_
_entity.id
_entity.type
_entity.pdbx_description
1 polymer ?
#
loop_
_entity_poly.entity_id
_entity_poly.type
_entity_poly.pdbx_seq_one_letter_code
_entity_poly.pdbx_strand_id
1 'polypeptide(L)' 'INAAGLSQQGVRHLPMRLFVFGDSAVDTGNTGKTSTQAWRPPYGSTFPGKPSGRFSDGRLLTDFI' A
#
# COMPACT_ATOMS: atom_id res chain seq x y z
N ILE A 1 -13.04 45.74 26.67
CA ILE A 1 -11.96 44.75 26.52
C ILE A 1 -12.57 43.43 26.06
N ASN A 2 -12.53 43.12 24.77
CA ASN A 2 -13.12 41.89 24.24
C ASN A 2 -12.04 40.85 24.00
N ALA A 3 -12.38 39.61 24.38
CA ALA A 3 -11.52 38.44 24.48
C ALA A 3 -10.50 38.31 23.34
N ALA A 4 -9.22 38.41 23.71
CA ALA A 4 -8.19 37.63 23.04
C ALA A 4 -8.59 36.15 23.20
N GLY A 5 -8.90 35.46 22.10
CA GLY A 5 -9.52 34.14 22.19
C GLY A 5 -9.41 33.33 20.92
N LEU A 6 -8.32 32.56 20.85
CA LEU A 6 -8.17 31.29 20.15
C LEU A 6 -8.31 31.32 18.61
N SER A 7 -7.18 31.51 17.93
CA SER A 7 -6.99 30.91 16.61
C SER A 7 -7.15 29.39 16.77
N GLN A 8 -8.22 28.81 16.22
CA GLN A 8 -8.33 27.37 16.06
C GLN A 8 -7.21 26.92 15.12
N GLN A 9 -6.07 26.51 15.67
CA GLN A 9 -5.11 25.72 14.91
C GLN A 9 -5.78 24.37 14.67
N GLY A 10 -6.41 24.22 13.49
CA GLY A 10 -7.03 22.97 13.09
C GLY A 10 -6.07 21.80 13.27
N VAL A 11 -6.54 20.73 13.91
CA VAL A 11 -5.77 19.50 14.11
C VAL A 11 -5.25 19.04 12.76
N ARG A 12 -3.93 19.07 12.55
CA ARG A 12 -3.33 18.50 11.34
C ARG A 12 -3.51 16.99 11.40
N HIS A 13 -4.41 16.45 10.58
CA HIS A 13 -4.44 15.02 10.31
C HIS A 13 -3.17 14.66 9.53
N LEU A 14 -2.18 14.10 10.22
CA LEU A 14 -1.04 13.49 9.56
C LEU A 14 -1.51 12.18 8.91
N PRO A 15 -1.01 11.84 7.71
CA PRO A 15 -1.35 10.57 7.10
C PRO A 15 -0.84 9.43 7.97
N MET A 16 -1.74 8.53 8.35
CA MET A 16 -1.39 7.27 8.99
C MET A 16 -0.56 6.45 8.00
N ARG A 17 0.54 5.85 8.49
CA ARG A 17 1.42 5.01 7.67
C ARG A 17 1.33 3.57 8.14
N LEU A 18 1.18 2.66 7.19
CA LEU A 18 1.22 1.22 7.44
C LEU A 18 2.60 0.68 7.06
N PHE A 19 3.26 0.03 8.01
CA PHE A 19 4.49 -0.72 7.77
C PHE A 19 4.14 -2.21 7.81
N VAL A 20 4.36 -2.91 6.71
CA VAL A 20 4.03 -4.33 6.59
C VAL A 20 5.31 -5.15 6.46
N PHE A 21 5.44 -6.16 7.30
CA PHE A 21 6.50 -7.16 7.25
C PHE A 21 5.88 -8.53 6.94
N GLY A 22 6.61 -9.35 6.21
CA GLY A 22 6.16 -10.69 5.84
C GLY A 22 6.93 -11.24 4.65
N ASP A 23 6.30 -12.15 3.93
CA ASP A 23 6.83 -12.81 2.75
C ASP A 23 6.07 -12.38 1.47
N SER A 24 6.06 -13.25 0.47
CA SER A 24 5.27 -13.16 -0.76
C SER A 24 3.81 -12.68 -0.59
N ALA A 25 3.15 -13.04 0.52
CA ALA A 25 1.74 -12.70 0.77
C ALA A 25 1.50 -11.19 0.92
N VAL A 26 2.54 -10.43 1.24
CA VAL A 26 2.50 -8.97 1.40
C VAL A 26 3.49 -8.26 0.48
N ASP A 27 4.22 -9.01 -0.34
CA ASP A 27 5.20 -8.45 -1.28
C ASP A 27 4.48 -7.74 -2.44
N THR A 28 4.77 -6.44 -2.59
CA THR A 28 4.20 -5.60 -3.65
C THR A 28 5.20 -5.29 -4.76
N GLY A 29 6.33 -6.03 -4.81
CA GLY A 29 7.37 -5.89 -5.83
C GLY A 29 8.78 -5.67 -5.27
N ASN A 30 9.01 -5.94 -3.98
CA ASN A 30 10.32 -5.93 -3.35
C ASN A 30 11.21 -7.05 -3.91
N THR A 31 10.65 -8.21 -4.24
CA THR A 31 11.40 -9.27 -4.91
C THR A 31 11.60 -8.96 -6.39
N GLY A 32 12.86 -8.88 -6.83
CA GLY A 32 13.24 -8.47 -8.18
C GLY A 32 12.69 -9.35 -9.32
N LYS A 33 12.53 -8.75 -10.51
CA LYS A 33 11.91 -9.37 -11.70
C LYS A 33 12.52 -10.69 -12.16
N THR A 34 13.82 -10.84 -12.00
CA THR A 34 14.55 -12.06 -12.38
C THR A 34 14.44 -13.15 -11.32
N SER A 35 14.08 -12.80 -10.09
CA SER A 35 14.10 -13.69 -8.93
C SER A 35 12.74 -14.29 -8.59
N THR A 36 11.65 -13.84 -9.22
CA THR A 36 10.30 -14.34 -8.94
C THR A 36 9.41 -14.46 -10.18
N GLN A 37 8.43 -15.36 -10.10
CA GLN A 37 7.35 -15.51 -11.07
C GLN A 37 6.27 -14.42 -10.93
N ALA A 38 6.22 -13.67 -9.82
CA ALA A 38 5.23 -12.62 -9.56
C ALA A 38 5.22 -11.46 -10.58
N TRP A 39 6.21 -11.43 -11.48
CA TRP A 39 6.31 -10.50 -12.60
C TRP A 39 5.87 -11.10 -13.95
N ARG A 40 5.16 -12.24 -13.92
CA ARG A 40 4.62 -12.93 -15.11
C ARG A 40 3.14 -13.30 -14.88
N PRO A 41 2.33 -13.50 -15.95
CA PRO A 41 0.99 -14.07 -15.81
C PRO A 41 1.02 -15.42 -15.06
N PRO A 42 -0.02 -15.75 -14.26
CA PRO A 42 -1.30 -15.04 -14.16
C PRO A 42 -1.29 -13.85 -13.17
N TYR A 43 -0.17 -13.56 -12.52
CA TYR A 43 -0.14 -12.55 -11.46
C TYR A 43 -0.50 -11.15 -11.96
N GLY A 44 -1.37 -10.49 -11.20
CA GLY A 44 -1.88 -9.16 -11.46
C GLY A 44 -2.83 -9.03 -12.64
N SER A 45 -3.37 -10.11 -13.23
CA SER A 45 -4.27 -10.01 -14.40
C SER A 45 -5.62 -9.39 -14.04
N THR A 46 -6.20 -9.75 -12.88
CA THR A 46 -7.43 -9.11 -12.37
C THR A 46 -7.14 -7.73 -11.76
N PHE A 47 -6.10 -7.61 -10.93
CA PHE A 47 -5.63 -6.34 -10.38
C PHE A 47 -4.10 -6.42 -10.16
N PRO A 48 -3.29 -5.49 -10.69
CA PRO A 48 -3.65 -4.22 -11.31
C PRO A 48 -3.84 -4.25 -12.84
N GLY A 49 -4.10 -5.40 -13.45
CA GLY A 49 -4.22 -5.58 -14.91
C GLY A 49 -2.89 -5.89 -15.61
N LYS A 50 -1.81 -6.09 -14.85
CA LYS A 50 -0.49 -6.53 -15.33
C LYS A 50 0.34 -7.07 -14.16
N PRO A 51 1.36 -7.91 -14.42
CA PRO A 51 2.27 -8.34 -13.37
C PRO A 51 2.99 -7.17 -12.71
N SER A 52 2.93 -7.13 -11.38
CA SER A 52 3.47 -6.04 -10.57
C SER A 52 4.42 -6.51 -9.47
N GLY A 53 4.84 -7.78 -9.47
CA GLY A 53 5.64 -8.37 -8.40
C GLY A 53 4.82 -8.82 -7.18
N ARG A 54 3.49 -8.79 -7.28
CA ARG A 54 2.56 -9.34 -6.29
C ARG A 54 2.32 -10.82 -6.56
N PHE A 55 2.34 -11.65 -5.53
CA PHE A 55 2.00 -13.08 -5.64
C PHE A 55 0.48 -13.32 -5.56
N SER A 56 -0.29 -12.52 -6.29
CA SER A 56 -1.75 -12.64 -6.42
C SER A 56 -2.18 -12.21 -7.82
N ASP A 57 -3.28 -12.77 -8.31
CA ASP A 57 -3.98 -12.24 -9.49
C ASP A 57 -4.78 -10.96 -9.16
N GLY A 58 -5.11 -10.79 -7.88
CA GLY A 58 -5.88 -9.67 -7.36
C GLY A 58 -5.13 -8.82 -6.33
N ARG A 59 -5.90 -8.16 -5.47
CA ARG A 59 -5.37 -7.42 -4.32
C ARG A 59 -4.70 -8.36 -3.31
N LEU A 60 -3.74 -7.82 -2.57
CA LEU A 60 -3.23 -8.44 -1.35
C LEU A 60 -4.11 -8.05 -0.17
N LEU A 61 -4.05 -8.81 0.92
CA LEU A 61 -4.83 -8.51 2.14
C LEU A 61 -4.57 -7.09 2.66
N THR A 62 -3.34 -6.60 2.50
CA THR A 62 -2.91 -5.26 2.93
C THR A 62 -3.52 -4.12 2.10
N ASP A 63 -4.04 -4.37 0.91
CA ASP A 63 -4.71 -3.35 0.10
C ASP A 63 -6.12 -3.02 0.62
N PHE A 64 -6.58 -3.70 1.69
CA PHE A 64 -7.90 -3.50 2.32
C PHE A 64 -7.82 -2.80 3.69
N ILE A 65 -6.62 -2.44 4.14
CA ILE A 65 -6.36 -1.67 5.37
C ILE A 65 -6.18 -0.20 5.02
#